data_AF-A0AAV1KB71-F1
#
_entry.id   AF-A0AAV1KB71-F1
#
_cell.length_a   1.000
_cell.length_b   1.000
_cell.length_c   1.000
_cell.angle_alpha   90.00
_cell.angle_beta   90.00
_cell.angle_gamma   90.00
#
_symmetry.space_group_name_H-M   'P 1'
#
loop_
_entity.id
_entity.type
_entity.pdbx_description
1 polymer ?
#
loop_
_entity_poly.entity_id
_entity_poly.type
_entity_poly.pdbx_seq_one_letter_code
_entity_poly.pdbx_strand_id
1 'polypeptide(L)'
;MGLRLLSKMQSFHSPSRRYSCELITFNTGKQALLYNGYLYYRHYKARTMVRWSCTTTKCRAYLYVSEDLKIQRVFHEHFHGPRKLHKTSNGLYFKI
;
A
#
# COMPACT_ATOMS: atom_id res chain seq x y z
N MET A 1 23.85 -11.60 20.94
CA MET A 1 23.80 -10.13 20.86
C MET A 1 23.30 -9.74 19.48
N GLY A 2 22.00 -9.43 19.34
CA GLY A 2 21.36 -9.20 18.04
C GLY A 2 21.52 -7.76 17.56
N LEU A 3 22.23 -7.56 16.45
CA LEU A 3 22.33 -6.26 15.79
C LEU A 3 21.00 -5.93 15.11
N ARG A 4 20.27 -4.97 15.68
CA ARG A 4 19.12 -4.31 15.04
C ARG A 4 19.66 -3.47 13.87
N LEU A 5 19.55 -4.01 12.65
CA LEU A 5 19.61 -3.21 11.44
C LEU A 5 18.41 -2.26 11.43
N LEU A 6 18.66 -0.99 11.77
CA LEU A 6 17.71 0.09 11.58
C LEU A 6 17.46 0.23 10.08
N SER A 7 16.34 -0.31 9.60
CA SER A 7 15.94 -0.10 8.22
C SER A 7 15.61 1.37 8.01
N LYS A 8 16.43 1.96 7.12
CA LYS A 8 16.53 3.37 6.81
C LYS A 8 15.16 3.88 6.36
N MET A 9 14.53 4.73 7.17
CA MET A 9 13.38 5.53 6.76
C MET A 9 13.82 6.37 5.56
N GLN A 10 13.39 6.03 4.35
CA GLN A 10 13.69 6.81 3.15
C GLN A 10 12.79 8.05 3.12
N SER A 11 13.11 9.03 3.96
CA SER A 11 12.65 10.40 3.81
C SER A 11 13.58 11.11 2.84
N PHE A 12 13.26 11.04 1.54
CA PHE A 12 13.91 11.86 0.51
C PHE A 12 12.85 12.35 -0.47
N HIS A 13 12.60 13.66 -0.45
CA HIS A 13 12.09 14.36 -1.62
C HIS A 13 13.17 14.21 -2.72
N SER A 14 12.90 13.39 -3.73
CA SER A 14 13.69 13.30 -4.96
C SER A 14 12.76 13.24 -6.16
N PRO A 15 13.06 13.90 -7.29
CA PRO A 15 12.02 14.31 -8.25
C PRO A 15 11.52 13.23 -9.21
N SER A 16 12.00 11.97 -9.17
CA SER A 16 11.77 11.09 -10.33
C SER A 16 11.77 9.57 -10.11
N ARG A 17 11.64 9.05 -8.88
CA ARG A 17 11.12 7.68 -8.69
C ARG A 17 9.64 7.76 -8.36
N ARG A 18 8.79 7.67 -9.40
CA ARG A 18 7.34 7.63 -9.24
C ARG A 18 6.96 6.28 -8.62
N TYR A 19 6.77 6.25 -7.31
CA TYR A 19 6.00 5.17 -6.69
C TYR A 19 4.57 5.23 -7.27
N SER A 20 4.20 4.24 -8.09
CA SER A 20 2.87 4.12 -8.67
C SER A 20 2.00 3.22 -7.79
N CYS A 21 0.87 3.74 -7.33
CA CYS A 21 -0.19 2.94 -6.73
C CYS A 21 -1.49 3.09 -7.51
N GLU A 22 -2.30 2.04 -7.50
CA GLU A 22 -3.61 2.02 -8.12
C GLU A 22 -4.68 1.91 -7.04
N LEU A 23 -5.70 2.78 -7.07
CA LEU A 23 -6.90 2.57 -6.28
C LEU A 23 -7.78 1.57 -7.03
N ILE A 24 -8.02 0.41 -6.41
CA ILE A 24 -8.82 -0.66 -6.99
C ILE A 24 -10.14 -0.81 -6.25
N THR A 25 -11.15 -1.28 -6.97
CA THR A 25 -12.48 -1.59 -6.43
C THR A 25 -12.75 -3.08 -6.59
N PHE A 26 -13.10 -3.75 -5.50
CA PHE A 26 -13.57 -5.14 -5.54
C PHE A 26 -15.04 -5.19 -5.97
N ASN A 27 -15.51 -6.34 -6.45
CA ASN A 27 -16.93 -6.58 -6.75
C ASN A 27 -17.88 -6.29 -5.56
N THR A 28 -17.39 -6.41 -4.33
CA THR A 28 -18.12 -6.05 -3.10
C THR A 28 -18.28 -4.54 -2.88
N GLY A 29 -17.77 -3.69 -3.77
CA GLY A 29 -17.72 -2.24 -3.62
C GLY A 29 -16.63 -1.73 -2.68
N LYS A 30 -15.92 -2.63 -1.98
CA LYS A 30 -14.78 -2.26 -1.12
C LYS A 30 -13.62 -1.76 -1.99
N GLN A 31 -12.91 -0.74 -1.50
CA GLN A 31 -11.73 -0.20 -2.15
C GLN A 31 -10.45 -0.62 -1.43
N ALA A 32 -9.37 -0.79 -2.19
CA ALA A 32 -8.02 -0.97 -1.66
C ALA A 32 -7.01 -0.25 -2.54
N LEU A 33 -5.86 0.05 -1.95
CA LEU A 33 -4.71 0.54 -2.68
C LEU A 33 -3.80 -0.63 -3.04
N LEU A 34 -3.49 -0.78 -4.33
CA LEU A 34 -2.55 -1.76 -4.87
C LEU A 34 -1.20 -1.09 -5.09
N TYR A 35 -0.15 -1.62 -4.44
CA TYR A 35 1.22 -1.15 -4.56
C TYR A 35 2.19 -2.33 -4.50
N ASN A 36 3.02 -2.50 -5.54
CA ASN A 36 3.97 -3.60 -5.70
C ASN A 36 3.36 -5.00 -5.45
N GLY A 37 2.12 -5.24 -5.89
CA GLY A 37 1.43 -6.54 -5.71
C GLY A 37 0.82 -6.77 -4.31
N TYR A 38 0.94 -5.79 -3.41
CA TYR A 38 0.35 -5.84 -2.08
C TYR A 38 -0.88 -4.94 -2.00
N LEU A 39 -1.89 -5.41 -1.26
CA LEU A 39 -3.12 -4.68 -1.01
C LEU A 39 -3.10 -4.00 0.34
N TYR A 40 -3.49 -2.73 0.34
CA TYR A 40 -3.62 -1.91 1.52
C TYR A 40 -5.07 -1.42 1.67
N TYR A 41 -5.60 -1.43 2.88
CA TYR A 41 -6.92 -0.87 3.20
C TYR A 41 -6.78 0.52 3.80
N ARG A 42 -7.78 1.38 3.60
CA ARG A 42 -7.83 2.70 4.19
C ARG A 42 -7.97 2.57 5.70
N HIS A 43 -6.96 3.01 6.46
CA HIS A 43 -6.98 2.90 7.92
C HIS A 43 -7.57 4.18 8.54
N TYR A 44 -6.93 5.33 8.33
CA TYR A 44 -7.44 6.62 8.78
C TYR A 44 -6.94 7.77 7.91
N LYS A 45 -7.71 8.86 7.87
CA LYS A 45 -7.29 10.13 7.25
C LYS A 45 -6.46 10.92 8.27
N ALA A 46 -5.25 11.28 7.90
CA ALA A 46 -4.47 12.34 8.55
C ALA A 46 -4.72 13.67 7.82
N ARG A 47 -4.11 14.77 8.29
CA ARG A 47 -4.35 16.15 7.79
C ARG A 47 -4.50 16.25 6.26
N THR A 48 -3.48 15.87 5.50
CA THR A 48 -3.43 16.00 4.03
C THR A 48 -3.19 14.66 3.32
N MET A 49 -3.23 13.56 4.08
CA MET A 49 -2.84 12.24 3.59
C MET A 49 -3.68 11.17 4.26
N VAL A 50 -3.82 10.04 3.60
CA VAL A 50 -4.51 8.87 4.11
C VAL A 50 -3.47 7.81 4.43
N ARG A 51 -3.55 7.23 5.63
CA ARG A 51 -2.76 6.05 5.97
C ARG A 51 -3.47 4.81 5.42
N TRP A 52 -2.77 4.06 4.59
CA TRP A 52 -3.19 2.77 4.06
C TRP A 52 -2.35 1.67 4.70
N SER A 53 -2.98 0.69 5.37
CA SER A 53 -2.30 -0.41 6.06
C SER A 53 -2.45 -1.71 5.27
N CYS A 54 -1.46 -2.60 5.30
CA CYS A 54 -1.55 -3.88 4.62
C CYS A 54 -2.79 -4.67 5.07
N THR A 55 -3.48 -5.30 4.12
CA THR A 55 -4.68 -6.11 4.37
C THR A 55 -4.42 -7.45 5.07
N THR A 56 -3.16 -7.87 5.20
CA THR A 56 -2.81 -9.12 5.90
C THR A 56 -2.67 -8.88 7.40
N THR A 57 -3.35 -9.71 8.18
CA THR A 57 -3.30 -9.67 9.65
C THR A 57 -1.87 -9.77 10.16
N LYS A 58 -1.55 -9.01 11.21
CA LYS A 58 -0.22 -8.90 11.83
C LYS A 58 0.86 -8.23 10.96
N CYS A 59 0.63 -8.01 9.67
CA CYS A 59 1.55 -7.25 8.81
C CYS A 59 1.57 -5.78 9.22
N ARG A 60 2.78 -5.23 9.34
CA ARG A 60 2.99 -3.83 9.75
C ARG A 60 3.26 -2.89 8.59
N ALA A 61 3.27 -3.38 7.34
CA ALA A 61 3.48 -2.55 6.17
C ALA A 61 2.36 -1.49 6.01
N TYR A 62 2.74 -0.27 5.63
CA TYR A 62 1.80 0.84 5.41
C TYR A 62 2.33 1.87 4.40
N LEU A 63 1.40 2.67 3.89
CA LEU A 63 1.65 3.79 2.99
C LEU A 63 0.94 5.04 3.53
N TYR A 64 1.55 6.21 3.33
CA TYR A 64 0.86 7.49 3.42
C TYR A 64 0.71 8.04 2.01
N VAL A 65 -0.53 8.30 1.60
CA VAL A 65 -0.86 8.68 0.23
C VAL A 65 -1.70 9.95 0.27
N SER A 66 -1.37 10.93 -0.58
CA SER A 66 -2.15 12.17 -0.71
C SER A 66 -3.49 11.89 -1.39
N GLU A 67 -4.37 12.90 -1.42
CA GLU A 67 -5.65 12.81 -2.12
C GLU A 67 -5.46 12.59 -3.64
N ASP A 68 -4.41 13.13 -4.23
CA ASP A 68 -4.01 12.91 -5.64
C ASP A 68 -3.36 11.53 -5.91
N LEU A 69 -3.52 10.55 -5.02
CA LEU A 69 -2.90 9.23 -5.11
C LEU A 69 -1.36 9.24 -5.24
N LYS A 70 -0.69 10.28 -4.74
CA LYS A 70 0.78 10.33 -4.69
C LYS A 70 1.26 9.74 -3.37
N ILE A 71 2.11 8.72 -3.46
CA ILE A 71 2.76 8.12 -2.29
C ILE A 71 3.75 9.13 -1.70
N GLN A 72 3.54 9.49 -0.43
CA GLN A 72 4.37 10.42 0.32
C GLN A 72 5.36 9.68 1.24
N ARG A 73 4.93 8.56 1.83
CA ARG A 73 5.78 7.73 2.70
C ARG A 73 5.42 6.26 2.57
N VAL A 74 6.42 5.41 2.74
CA VAL A 74 6.30 3.96 2.59
C VAL A 74 7.04 3.25 3.72
N PHE A 75 6.37 2.28 4.33
CA PHE A 75 7.00 1.20 5.09
C PHE A 75 6.58 -0.12 4.41
N HIS A 76 7.47 -0.70 3.61
CA HIS A 76 7.15 -1.83 2.70
C HIS A 76 7.73 -3.17 3.16
N GLU A 77 8.09 -3.32 4.42
CA GLU A 77 8.55 -4.60 4.95
C GLU A 77 7.36 -5.51 5.24
N HIS A 78 7.29 -6.62 4.50
CA HIS A 78 6.28 -7.68 4.66
C HIS A 78 6.96 -8.98 5.06
N PHE A 79 6.34 -9.76 5.94
CA PHE A 79 6.77 -11.13 6.26
C PHE A 79 6.02 -12.20 5.43
N HIS A 80 5.16 -11.76 4.49
CA HIS A 80 4.34 -12.63 3.68
C HIS A 80 4.47 -12.27 2.20
N GLY A 81 4.11 -13.21 1.33
CA GLY A 81 4.08 -12.99 -0.11
C GLY A 81 2.98 -12.02 -0.58
N PRO A 82 3.06 -11.54 -1.83
CA PRO A 82 2.00 -10.77 -2.48
C PRO A 82 0.68 -11.55 -2.57
N ARG A 83 -0.43 -10.83 -2.77
CA ARG A 83 -1.74 -11.46 -2.96
C ARG A 83 -1.98 -11.76 -4.43
N LYS A 84 -2.53 -12.94 -4.74
CA LYS A 84 -3.04 -13.25 -6.08
C LYS A 84 -4.38 -12.55 -6.26
N LEU A 85 -4.53 -11.81 -7.35
CA LEU A 85 -5.75 -11.10 -7.71
C LEU A 85 -6.15 -11.48 -9.13
N HIS A 86 -7.44 -11.73 -9.34
CA HIS A 86 -8.01 -11.79 -10.69
C HIS A 86 -8.71 -10.48 -11.00
N LYS A 87 -8.27 -9.81 -12.07
CA LYS A 87 -8.92 -8.62 -12.63
C LYS A 87 -9.91 -9.05 -13.70
N THR A 88 -11.14 -8.59 -13.64
CA THR A 88 -12.13 -8.83 -14.69
C THR A 88 -12.04 -7.81 -15.82
N SER A 89 -12.68 -8.12 -16.94
CA SER A 89 -12.83 -7.22 -18.09
C SER A 89 -13.44 -5.86 -17.71
N ASN A 90 -14.27 -5.82 -16.68
CA ASN A 90 -14.93 -4.59 -16.20
C ASN A 90 -14.07 -3.79 -15.19
N GLY A 91 -12.80 -4.17 -15.00
CA GLY A 91 -11.87 -3.47 -14.10
C GLY A 91 -12.04 -3.76 -12.61
N LEU A 92 -12.91 -4.72 -12.24
CA LEU A 92 -13.12 -5.15 -10.85
C LEU A 92 -12.13 -6.25 -10.47
N TYR A 93 -11.81 -6.33 -9.17
CA TYR A 93 -10.87 -7.33 -8.65
C TYR A 93 -11.57 -8.38 -7.77
N PHE A 94 -11.08 -9.62 -7.83
CA PHE A 94 -11.47 -10.75 -6.98
C PHE A 94 -10.27 -11.20 -6.13
N LYS A 95 -10.52 -11.46 -4.84
CA LYS A 95 -9.59 -12.22 -4.00
C LYS A 95 -9.85 -13.69 -4.27
N ILE A 96 -8.78 -14.44 -4.52
CA ILE A 96 -8.79 -15.89 -4.78
C ILE A 96 -8.35 -16.58 -3.51
#